data_AF-A0A534HR70-F1
#
_entry.id   AF-A0A534HR70-F1
#
_cell.length_a   1.000
_cell.length_b   1.000
_cell.length_c   1.000
_cell.angle_alpha   90.00
_cell.angle_beta   90.00
_cell.angle_gamma   90.00
#
_symmetry.space_group_name_H-M   'P 1'
#
loop_
_entity.id
_entity.type
_entity.pdbx_description
1 polymer ?
#
loop_
_entity_poly.entity_id
_entity_poly.type
_entity_poly.pdbx_seq_one_letter_code
_entity_poly.pdbx_strand_id
1 'polypeptide(L)'
;MGTYRIFFVSDLHGSEVCFRKFLNAADAYHPDALVYGGDILGKILVPLFDDGGGAYHWYPTGGKRVGFLAADLPQVERRIADQGRYSITVTPDHWAEMRRDRTKLETITLEHGRTRVRTWLRLIEERLTPKGVPIVMNVGNDDTDDILDLLRKEAPSNVLVPEGDVVSVGPYEMFGCGYANMTPWRCARDLEEVDLQKVLDRTAGRIGDPRKTILDIHAPPQGT
;
A
#
# COMPACT_ATOMS: atom_id res chain seq x y z
N MET A 1 14.83 -12.89 29.19
CA MET A 1 14.57 -11.97 28.05
C MET A 1 13.20 -12.34 27.50
N GLY A 2 12.31 -11.36 27.32
CA GLY A 2 11.00 -11.61 26.71
C GLY A 2 11.14 -11.87 25.21
N THR A 3 10.14 -12.51 24.62
CA THR A 3 10.02 -12.67 23.16
C THR A 3 9.53 -11.35 22.56
N TYR A 4 10.21 -10.85 21.52
CA TYR A 4 9.72 -9.72 20.72
C TYR A 4 8.87 -10.26 19.57
N ARG A 5 7.64 -9.79 19.43
CA ARG A 5 6.65 -10.32 18.48
C ARG A 5 6.30 -9.27 17.43
N ILE A 6 6.43 -9.66 16.17
CA ILE A 6 6.07 -8.83 15.02
C ILE A 6 4.85 -9.45 14.33
N PHE A 7 3.87 -8.62 13.98
CA PHE A 7 2.81 -9.00 13.05
C PHE A 7 3.12 -8.39 11.68
N PHE A 8 3.46 -9.23 10.71
CA PHE A 8 3.90 -8.83 9.38
C PHE A 8 2.81 -9.08 8.34
N VAL A 9 2.63 -8.12 7.43
CA VAL A 9 1.82 -8.24 6.21
C VAL A 9 2.56 -7.63 5.03
N SER A 10 2.23 -8.08 3.83
CA SER A 10 2.76 -7.57 2.56
C SER A 10 1.73 -7.83 1.45
N ASP A 11 1.87 -7.15 0.30
CA ASP A 11 1.06 -7.26 -0.91
C ASP A 11 -0.45 -7.07 -0.69
N LEU A 12 -0.84 -6.11 0.17
CA LEU A 12 -2.27 -5.82 0.34
C LEU A 12 -2.86 -5.00 -0.81
N HIS A 13 -2.02 -4.34 -1.62
CA HIS A 13 -2.39 -3.58 -2.82
C HIS A 13 -3.67 -2.74 -2.64
N GLY A 14 -3.68 -1.87 -1.65
CA GLY A 14 -4.78 -0.93 -1.41
C GLY A 14 -6.05 -1.55 -0.82
N SER A 15 -6.04 -2.82 -0.38
CA SER A 15 -7.22 -3.51 0.17
C SER A 15 -7.64 -2.91 1.52
N GLU A 16 -8.80 -2.23 1.54
CA GLU A 16 -9.36 -1.63 2.75
C GLU A 16 -9.63 -2.65 3.87
N VAL A 17 -10.18 -3.83 3.52
CA VAL A 17 -10.51 -4.86 4.51
C VAL A 17 -9.24 -5.48 5.10
N CYS A 18 -8.21 -5.73 4.29
CA CYS A 18 -6.95 -6.27 4.79
C CYS A 18 -6.22 -5.25 5.66
N PHE A 19 -6.18 -3.97 5.25
CA PHE A 19 -5.58 -2.92 6.07
C PHE A 19 -6.29 -2.75 7.42
N ARG A 20 -7.63 -2.78 7.46
CA ARG A 20 -8.38 -2.72 8.73
C ARG A 20 -8.10 -3.94 9.62
N LYS A 21 -7.96 -5.14 9.04
CA LYS A 21 -7.56 -6.34 9.79
C LYS A 21 -6.14 -6.21 10.34
N PHE A 22 -5.22 -5.64 9.57
CA PHE A 22 -3.87 -5.32 10.01
C PHE A 22 -3.86 -4.38 11.21
N LEU A 23 -4.63 -3.28 11.18
CA LEU A 23 -4.73 -2.39 12.35
C LEU A 23 -5.32 -3.10 13.58
N ASN A 24 -6.35 -3.94 13.37
CA ASN A 24 -6.98 -4.70 14.45
C ASN A 24 -6.05 -5.79 15.03
N ALA A 25 -4.98 -6.18 14.32
CA ALA A 25 -4.00 -7.14 14.80
C ALA A 25 -3.31 -6.68 16.10
N ALA A 26 -3.19 -5.37 16.31
CA ALA A 26 -2.66 -4.79 17.53
C ALA A 26 -3.45 -5.24 18.78
N ASP A 27 -4.78 -5.29 18.68
CA ASP A 27 -5.66 -5.71 19.77
C ASP A 27 -5.87 -7.23 19.80
N ALA A 28 -5.86 -7.89 18.64
CA ALA A 28 -6.13 -9.31 18.57
C ALA A 28 -4.94 -10.17 19.01
N TYR A 29 -3.72 -9.73 18.68
CA TYR A 29 -2.51 -10.53 18.87
C TYR A 29 -1.47 -9.89 19.80
N HIS A 30 -1.67 -8.63 20.18
CA HIS A 30 -0.76 -7.86 21.03
C HIS A 30 0.72 -8.00 20.63
N PRO A 31 1.08 -7.74 19.36
CA PRO A 31 2.48 -7.71 18.94
C PRO A 31 3.19 -6.50 19.52
N ASP A 32 4.50 -6.58 19.64
CA ASP A 32 5.35 -5.45 20.03
C ASP A 32 5.54 -4.45 18.88
N ALA A 33 5.39 -4.91 17.63
CA ALA A 33 5.37 -4.05 16.43
C ALA A 33 4.50 -4.64 15.32
N LEU A 34 3.95 -3.74 14.51
CA LEU A 34 3.32 -4.08 13.23
C LEU A 34 4.28 -3.76 12.08
N VAL A 35 4.30 -4.59 11.04
CA VAL A 35 5.12 -4.35 9.84
C VAL A 35 4.27 -4.54 8.59
N TYR A 36 4.31 -3.55 7.71
CA TYR A 36 3.73 -3.57 6.36
C TYR A 36 4.89 -3.45 5.36
N GLY A 37 5.25 -4.55 4.68
CA GLY A 37 6.43 -4.64 3.80
C GLY A 37 6.21 -4.28 2.32
N GLY A 38 5.29 -3.35 2.02
CA GLY A 38 4.78 -3.13 0.65
C GLY A 38 4.06 -4.36 0.06
N ASP A 39 3.47 -4.31 -1.14
CA ASP A 39 3.05 -3.12 -1.87
C ASP A 39 1.81 -2.43 -1.23
N ILE A 40 1.81 -1.11 -1.25
CA ILE A 40 0.75 -0.28 -0.64
C ILE A 40 -0.36 0.01 -1.65
N LEU A 41 -0.03 0.42 -2.86
CA LEU A 41 -0.98 0.90 -3.85
C LEU A 41 -1.77 -0.24 -4.49
N GLY A 42 -3.08 -0.02 -4.61
CA GLY A 42 -3.91 -0.73 -5.59
C GLY A 42 -3.63 -0.24 -7.00
N LYS A 43 -4.01 -1.04 -8.01
CA LYS A 43 -3.71 -0.77 -9.43
C LYS A 43 -4.92 -0.44 -10.30
N ILE A 44 -6.12 -0.79 -9.87
CA ILE A 44 -7.30 -0.81 -10.75
C ILE A 44 -8.28 0.28 -10.35
N LEU A 45 -8.57 1.19 -11.29
CA LEU A 45 -9.67 2.14 -11.21
C LEU A 45 -10.92 1.57 -11.91
N VAL A 46 -12.01 1.44 -11.16
CA VAL A 46 -13.27 0.85 -11.61
C VAL A 46 -14.29 1.97 -11.88
N PRO A 47 -14.80 2.10 -13.12
CA PRO A 47 -15.86 3.06 -13.41
C PRO A 47 -17.20 2.54 -12.87
N LEU A 48 -17.91 3.42 -12.16
CA LEU A 48 -19.32 3.28 -11.80
C LEU A 48 -20.11 4.23 -12.71
N PHE A 49 -20.87 3.66 -13.64
CA PHE A 49 -21.56 4.43 -14.67
C PHE A 49 -22.87 5.00 -14.13
N ASP A 50 -23.03 6.32 -14.19
CA ASP A 50 -24.31 6.99 -13.90
C ASP A 50 -25.21 6.93 -15.14
N ASP A 51 -26.33 6.21 -15.04
CA ASP A 51 -27.32 6.07 -16.11
C ASP A 51 -28.41 7.16 -16.05
N GLY A 52 -28.33 8.08 -15.07
CA GLY A 52 -29.36 9.07 -14.78
C GLY A 52 -30.54 8.50 -13.97
N GLY A 53 -31.37 9.40 -13.43
CA GLY A 53 -32.58 9.00 -12.69
C GLY A 53 -32.32 8.20 -11.41
N GLY A 54 -31.09 8.25 -10.86
CA GLY A 54 -30.69 7.49 -9.67
C GLY A 54 -30.31 6.03 -9.95
N ALA A 55 -30.14 5.65 -11.21
CA ALA A 55 -29.66 4.32 -11.61
C ALA A 55 -28.18 4.36 -12.00
N TYR A 56 -27.46 3.31 -11.61
CA TYR A 56 -26.04 3.13 -11.91
C TYR A 56 -25.79 1.73 -12.46
N HIS A 57 -24.65 1.55 -13.13
CA HIS A 57 -24.15 0.21 -13.43
C HIS A 57 -22.62 0.12 -13.41
N TRP A 58 -22.10 -1.10 -13.30
CA TRP A 58 -20.68 -1.38 -13.43
C TRP A 58 -20.42 -2.80 -13.95
N TYR A 59 -19.14 -3.13 -14.15
CA TYR A 59 -18.70 -4.43 -14.66
C TYR A 59 -17.74 -5.08 -13.65
N PRO A 60 -18.22 -6.02 -12.81
CA PRO A 60 -17.35 -6.79 -11.93
C PRO A 60 -16.31 -7.62 -12.69
N THR A 61 -15.29 -8.10 -11.99
CA THR A 61 -14.29 -9.01 -12.57
C THR A 61 -14.96 -10.26 -13.15
N GLY A 62 -14.61 -10.60 -14.39
CA GLY A 62 -15.19 -11.75 -15.09
C GLY A 62 -16.50 -11.46 -15.85
N GLY A 63 -17.00 -10.22 -15.80
CA GLY A 63 -18.01 -9.73 -16.76
C GLY A 63 -19.43 -9.52 -16.24
N LYS A 64 -20.32 -9.30 -17.23
CA LYS A 64 -21.73 -8.85 -17.21
C LYS A 64 -21.98 -7.51 -16.51
N ARG A 65 -22.82 -6.69 -17.16
CA ARG A 65 -23.32 -5.42 -16.60
C ARG A 65 -24.17 -5.71 -15.37
N VAL A 66 -23.84 -5.07 -14.25
CA VAL A 66 -24.62 -5.11 -13.01
C VAL A 66 -25.16 -3.72 -12.75
N GLY A 67 -26.49 -3.58 -12.77
CA GLY A 67 -27.18 -2.35 -12.40
C GLY A 67 -27.47 -2.29 -10.89
N PHE A 68 -27.52 -1.09 -10.32
CA PHE A 68 -27.85 -0.83 -8.93
C PHE A 68 -28.44 0.59 -8.77
N LEU A 69 -29.03 0.90 -7.62
CA LEU A 69 -29.62 2.20 -7.33
C LEU A 69 -28.63 3.11 -6.58
N ALA A 70 -28.83 4.42 -6.64
CA ALA A 70 -28.00 5.42 -5.96
C ALA A 70 -27.81 5.11 -4.45
N ALA A 71 -28.83 4.56 -3.79
CA ALA A 71 -28.78 4.18 -2.38
C ALA A 71 -27.73 3.10 -2.08
N ASP A 72 -27.40 2.26 -3.06
CA ASP A 72 -26.44 1.16 -2.91
C ASP A 72 -25.00 1.57 -3.27
N LEU A 73 -24.79 2.78 -3.79
CA LEU A 73 -23.47 3.27 -4.22
C LEU A 73 -22.39 3.08 -3.15
N PRO A 74 -22.59 3.50 -1.87
CA PRO A 74 -21.57 3.31 -0.84
C PRO A 74 -21.21 1.84 -0.59
N GLN A 75 -22.18 0.93 -0.72
CA GLN A 75 -21.95 -0.51 -0.57
C GLN A 75 -21.11 -1.06 -1.73
N VAL A 76 -21.39 -0.62 -2.96
CA VAL A 76 -20.64 -1.03 -4.16
C VAL A 76 -19.21 -0.51 -4.09
N GLU A 77 -19.01 0.78 -3.77
CA GLU A 77 -17.69 1.38 -3.59
C GLU A 77 -16.87 0.65 -2.52
N ARG A 78 -17.50 0.33 -1.37
CA ARG A 78 -16.84 -0.44 -0.33
C ARG A 78 -16.39 -1.82 -0.82
N ARG A 79 -17.25 -2.55 -1.54
CA ARG A 79 -16.89 -3.87 -2.10
C ARG A 79 -15.72 -3.79 -3.08
N ILE A 80 -15.61 -2.69 -3.84
CA ILE A 80 -14.50 -2.44 -4.75
C ILE A 80 -13.23 -2.12 -3.95
N ALA A 81 -13.32 -1.26 -2.94
CA ALA A 81 -12.20 -0.89 -2.08
C ALA A 81 -11.65 -2.07 -1.26
N ASP A 82 -12.52 -2.96 -0.77
CA ASP A 82 -12.13 -4.19 -0.07
C ASP A 82 -11.30 -5.12 -0.97
N GLN A 83 -11.47 -5.07 -2.29
CA GLN A 83 -10.68 -5.81 -3.28
C GLN A 83 -9.37 -5.11 -3.68
N GLY A 84 -8.99 -4.02 -3.01
CA GLY A 84 -7.77 -3.29 -3.36
C GLY A 84 -7.89 -2.39 -4.59
N ARG A 85 -9.11 -2.03 -4.95
CA ARG A 85 -9.39 -1.23 -6.15
C ARG A 85 -9.93 0.14 -5.79
N TYR A 86 -9.87 1.05 -6.74
CA TYR A 86 -10.47 2.38 -6.63
C TYR A 86 -11.76 2.42 -7.45
N SER A 87 -12.66 3.33 -7.12
CA SER A 87 -13.89 3.57 -7.87
C SER A 87 -14.02 5.04 -8.23
N ILE A 88 -14.62 5.31 -9.38
CA ILE A 88 -14.99 6.66 -9.81
C ILE A 88 -16.36 6.62 -10.48
N THR A 89 -17.23 7.56 -10.12
CA THR A 89 -18.51 7.76 -10.82
C THR A 89 -18.30 8.58 -12.09
N VAL A 90 -18.74 8.05 -13.23
CA VAL A 90 -18.44 8.63 -14.55
C VAL A 90 -19.50 8.25 -15.57
N THR A 91 -19.73 9.07 -16.60
CA THR A 91 -20.59 8.68 -17.73
C THR A 91 -19.85 7.75 -18.71
N PRO A 92 -20.53 6.90 -19.50
CA PRO A 92 -19.88 6.07 -20.53
C PRO A 92 -18.98 6.85 -21.51
N ASP A 93 -19.43 8.03 -21.96
CA ASP A 93 -18.69 8.86 -22.92
C ASP A 93 -17.39 9.41 -22.31
N HIS A 94 -17.47 10.01 -21.12
CA HIS A 94 -16.29 10.52 -20.42
C HIS A 94 -15.31 9.38 -20.06
N TRP A 95 -15.80 8.20 -19.68
CA TRP A 95 -14.92 7.05 -19.46
C TRP A 95 -14.22 6.60 -20.75
N ALA A 96 -14.93 6.60 -21.88
CA ALA A 96 -14.35 6.28 -23.18
C ALA A 96 -13.26 7.29 -23.58
N GLU A 97 -13.45 8.57 -23.27
CA GLU A 97 -12.43 9.61 -23.44
C GLU A 97 -11.22 9.36 -22.54
N MET A 98 -11.43 9.15 -21.23
CA MET A 98 -10.35 8.86 -20.28
C MET A 98 -9.52 7.66 -20.71
N ARG A 99 -10.16 6.60 -21.23
CA ARG A 99 -9.46 5.39 -21.71
C ARG A 99 -8.55 5.62 -22.92
N ARG A 100 -8.70 6.72 -23.65
CA ARG A 100 -7.79 7.08 -24.74
C ARG A 100 -6.51 7.75 -24.24
N ASP A 101 -6.50 8.25 -23.02
CA ASP A 101 -5.36 8.88 -22.37
C ASP A 101 -4.91 8.04 -21.16
N ARG A 102 -3.95 7.14 -21.43
CA ARG A 102 -3.39 6.24 -20.42
C ARG A 102 -2.74 7.01 -19.27
N THR A 103 -2.00 8.08 -19.56
CA THR A 103 -1.31 8.89 -18.55
C THR A 103 -2.31 9.56 -17.61
N LYS A 104 -3.41 10.08 -18.15
CA LYS A 104 -4.49 10.66 -17.34
C LYS A 104 -5.15 9.63 -16.42
N LEU A 105 -5.39 8.41 -16.91
CA LEU A 105 -5.92 7.32 -16.07
C LEU A 105 -4.95 6.93 -14.96
N GLU A 106 -3.65 6.80 -15.25
CA GLU A 106 -2.62 6.49 -14.26
C GLU A 106 -2.54 7.59 -13.19
N THR A 107 -2.59 8.86 -13.60
CA THR A 107 -2.60 10.02 -12.68
C THR A 107 -3.81 10.00 -11.76
N ILE A 108 -5.02 9.81 -12.29
CA ILE A 108 -6.25 9.74 -11.49
C ILE A 108 -6.20 8.55 -10.52
N THR A 109 -5.73 7.40 -11.00
CA THR A 109 -5.57 6.19 -10.18
C THR A 109 -4.61 6.43 -9.02
N LEU A 110 -3.47 7.09 -9.28
CA LEU A 110 -2.50 7.44 -8.26
C LEU A 110 -3.09 8.42 -7.23
N GLU A 111 -3.85 9.43 -7.65
CA GLU A 111 -4.50 10.37 -6.72
C GLU A 111 -5.54 9.69 -5.80
N HIS A 112 -6.30 8.71 -6.33
CA HIS A 112 -7.14 7.85 -5.47
C HIS A 112 -6.30 7.02 -4.49
N GLY A 113 -5.16 6.49 -4.93
CA GLY A 113 -4.20 5.80 -4.09
C GLY A 113 -3.68 6.67 -2.95
N ARG A 114 -3.21 7.88 -3.25
CA ARG A 114 -2.73 8.86 -2.25
C ARG A 114 -3.81 9.22 -1.25
N THR A 115 -5.04 9.44 -1.72
CA THR A 115 -6.19 9.72 -0.86
C THR A 115 -6.47 8.55 0.10
N ARG A 116 -6.36 7.32 -0.38
CA ARG A 116 -6.50 6.11 0.46
C ARG A 116 -5.39 6.02 1.50
N VAL A 117 -4.12 6.20 1.11
CA VAL A 117 -2.99 6.17 2.05
C VAL A 117 -3.15 7.24 3.13
N ARG A 118 -3.55 8.48 2.79
CA ARG A 118 -3.85 9.51 3.79
C ARG A 118 -4.95 9.10 4.76
N THR A 119 -6.00 8.46 4.25
CA THR A 119 -7.09 7.93 5.09
C THR A 119 -6.56 6.85 6.04
N TRP A 120 -5.66 5.98 5.57
CA TRP A 120 -5.01 4.96 6.37
C TRP A 120 -4.10 5.54 7.45
N LEU A 121 -3.31 6.57 7.14
CA LEU A 121 -2.46 7.26 8.11
C LEU A 121 -3.29 7.93 9.22
N ARG A 122 -4.45 8.52 8.88
CA ARG A 122 -5.39 9.05 9.88
C ARG A 122 -5.96 7.94 10.77
N LEU A 123 -6.32 6.78 10.21
CA LEU A 123 -6.78 5.65 11.00
C LEU A 123 -5.71 5.11 11.95
N ILE A 124 -4.44 5.11 11.53
CA ILE A 124 -3.30 4.77 12.39
C ILE A 124 -3.19 5.79 13.53
N GLU A 125 -3.24 7.08 13.20
CA GLU A 125 -3.13 8.17 14.18
C GLU A 125 -4.24 8.08 15.23
N GLU A 126 -5.48 7.85 14.81
CA GLU A 126 -6.63 7.75 15.70
C GLU A 126 -6.59 6.51 16.59
N ARG A 127 -6.13 5.36 16.08
CA ARG A 127 -6.34 4.05 16.73
C ARG A 127 -5.10 3.47 17.39
N LEU A 128 -3.92 3.71 16.84
CA LEU A 128 -2.69 3.03 17.25
C LEU A 128 -1.67 3.97 17.89
N THR A 129 -1.62 5.24 17.51
CA THR A 129 -0.75 6.22 18.19
C THR A 129 -1.01 6.32 19.70
N PRO A 130 -2.27 6.38 20.18
CA PRO A 130 -2.54 6.41 21.63
C PRO A 130 -2.12 5.14 22.37
N LYS A 131 -1.92 4.03 21.65
CA LYS A 131 -1.48 2.75 22.21
C LYS A 131 0.05 2.61 22.23
N GLY A 132 0.77 3.53 21.58
CA GLY A 132 2.23 3.47 21.47
C GLY A 132 2.77 2.28 20.69
N VAL A 133 1.93 1.63 19.86
CA VAL A 133 2.36 0.49 19.04
C VAL A 133 3.12 1.02 17.81
N PRO A 134 4.42 0.69 17.65
CA PRO A 134 5.17 1.09 16.47
C PRO A 134 4.71 0.31 15.24
N ILE A 135 4.67 1.00 14.10
CA ILE A 135 4.29 0.43 12.81
C ILE A 135 5.42 0.73 11.85
N VAL A 136 6.09 -0.29 11.36
CA VAL A 136 7.01 -0.12 10.24
C VAL A 136 6.20 -0.21 8.95
N MET A 137 6.27 0.82 8.12
CA MET A 137 5.63 0.84 6.80
C MET A 137 6.68 1.06 5.74
N ASN A 138 6.97 0.00 5.00
CA ASN A 138 7.83 0.04 3.83
C ASN A 138 7.00 0.08 2.55
N VAL A 139 7.60 0.58 1.48
CA VAL A 139 7.02 0.57 0.14
C VAL A 139 7.44 -0.70 -0.60
N GLY A 140 6.71 -1.09 -1.64
CA GLY A 140 7.12 -2.18 -2.55
C GLY A 140 7.40 -1.66 -3.96
N ASN A 141 7.66 -2.55 -4.91
CA ASN A 141 8.15 -2.14 -6.21
C ASN A 141 7.10 -1.45 -7.09
N ASP A 142 5.81 -1.68 -6.79
CA ASP A 142 4.68 -1.04 -7.45
C ASP A 142 4.40 0.38 -6.95
N ASP A 143 4.90 0.73 -5.77
CA ASP A 143 4.66 2.02 -5.13
C ASP A 143 5.56 3.10 -5.74
N THR A 144 4.99 4.26 -6.09
CA THR A 144 5.79 5.37 -6.63
C THR A 144 6.58 6.11 -5.55
N ASP A 145 7.63 6.83 -5.94
CA ASP A 145 8.39 7.70 -5.02
C ASP A 145 7.49 8.74 -4.30
N ASP A 146 6.41 9.17 -4.95
CA ASP A 146 5.42 10.07 -4.33
C ASP A 146 4.71 9.45 -3.12
N ILE A 147 4.56 8.12 -3.05
CA ILE A 147 4.01 7.42 -1.89
C ILE A 147 5.04 7.36 -0.77
N LEU A 148 6.29 7.06 -1.09
CA LEU A 148 7.37 7.13 -0.11
C LEU A 148 7.47 8.53 0.51
N ASP A 149 7.42 9.56 -0.32
CA ASP A 149 7.43 10.96 0.10
C ASP A 149 6.22 11.32 0.97
N LEU A 150 5.03 10.81 0.60
CA LEU A 150 3.81 10.99 1.38
C LEU A 150 3.96 10.35 2.77
N LEU A 151 4.44 9.10 2.87
CA LEU A 151 4.66 8.44 4.15
C LEU A 151 5.65 9.23 5.01
N ARG A 152 6.79 9.65 4.46
CA ARG A 152 7.81 10.40 5.21
C ARG A 152 7.32 11.76 5.71
N LYS A 153 6.44 12.43 4.97
CA LYS A 153 5.95 13.78 5.29
C LYS A 153 4.70 13.80 6.16
N GLU A 154 3.80 12.82 5.97
CA GLU A 154 2.44 12.86 6.52
C GLU A 154 2.16 11.76 7.55
N ALA A 155 3.03 10.76 7.72
CA ALA A 155 2.76 9.67 8.67
C ALA A 155 2.84 10.13 10.13
N PRO A 156 2.00 9.57 11.02
CA PRO A 156 2.05 9.87 12.45
C PRO A 156 3.35 9.35 13.08
N SER A 157 3.68 9.86 14.28
CA SER A 157 4.98 9.64 14.92
C SER A 157 5.31 8.19 15.29
N ASN A 158 4.31 7.30 15.36
CA ASN A 158 4.51 5.87 15.60
C ASN A 158 4.73 5.05 14.30
N VAL A 159 4.66 5.69 13.13
CA VAL A 159 4.99 5.06 11.85
C VAL A 159 6.45 5.29 11.50
N LEU A 160 7.18 4.20 11.27
CA LEU A 160 8.58 4.18 10.92
C LEU A 160 8.70 3.78 9.44
N VAL A 161 9.42 4.57 8.64
CA VAL A 161 9.57 4.35 7.19
C VAL A 161 11.02 4.00 6.91
N PRO A 162 11.36 2.70 6.73
CA PRO A 162 12.74 2.24 6.70
C PRO A 162 13.39 2.34 5.31
N GLU A 163 12.63 2.70 4.26
CA GLU A 163 13.13 2.70 2.88
C GLU A 163 14.44 3.50 2.73
N GLY A 164 15.51 2.81 2.30
CA GLY A 164 16.85 3.40 2.15
C GLY A 164 17.54 3.76 3.47
N ASP A 165 17.03 3.25 4.60
CA ASP A 165 17.50 3.49 5.95
C ASP A 165 17.38 2.22 6.83
N VAL A 166 17.73 2.37 8.10
CA VAL A 166 17.51 1.43 9.17
C VAL A 166 16.77 2.17 10.31
N VAL A 167 15.65 1.62 10.77
CA VAL A 167 14.85 2.19 11.86
C VAL A 167 14.90 1.28 13.09
N SER A 168 14.86 1.87 14.29
CA SER A 168 14.81 1.08 15.52
C SER A 168 13.41 0.52 15.76
N VAL A 169 13.32 -0.79 16.01
CA VAL A 169 12.07 -1.51 16.32
C VAL A 169 12.28 -2.38 17.56
N GLY A 170 12.08 -1.75 18.72
CA GLY A 170 12.35 -2.37 20.02
C GLY A 170 13.84 -2.69 20.21
N PRO A 171 14.23 -3.94 20.52
CA PRO A 171 15.63 -4.33 20.69
C PRO A 171 16.35 -4.65 19.37
N TYR A 172 15.64 -4.54 18.24
CA TYR A 172 16.14 -4.77 16.89
C TYR A 172 16.17 -3.47 16.10
N GLU A 173 16.81 -3.55 14.94
CA GLU A 173 16.72 -2.55 13.91
C GLU A 173 16.15 -3.18 12.63
N MET A 174 15.42 -2.43 11.83
CA MET A 174 14.80 -2.90 10.60
C MET A 174 15.32 -2.10 9.41
N PHE A 175 15.93 -2.83 8.49
CA PHE A 175 16.38 -2.33 7.20
C PHE A 175 15.22 -2.37 6.20
N GLY A 176 15.04 -1.33 5.40
CA GLY A 176 14.00 -1.27 4.37
C GLY A 176 14.53 -1.11 2.95
N CYS A 177 14.09 -1.99 2.04
CA CYS A 177 14.27 -1.83 0.60
C CYS A 177 13.04 -2.30 -0.18
N GLY A 178 12.29 -1.35 -0.72
CA GLY A 178 11.11 -1.55 -1.56
C GLY A 178 11.42 -1.64 -3.06
N TYR A 179 12.67 -1.43 -3.46
CA TYR A 179 13.08 -1.68 -4.84
C TYR A 179 13.14 -3.18 -5.13
N ALA A 180 12.84 -3.55 -6.37
CA ALA A 180 13.04 -4.91 -6.88
C ALA A 180 13.94 -4.92 -8.11
N ASN A 181 14.47 -6.09 -8.44
CA ASN A 181 15.11 -6.31 -9.72
C ASN A 181 14.06 -6.27 -10.84
N MET A 182 14.46 -5.89 -12.05
CA MET A 182 13.56 -5.67 -13.19
C MET A 182 12.56 -6.81 -13.40
N THR A 183 11.27 -6.52 -13.19
CA THR A 183 10.18 -7.48 -13.39
C THR A 183 9.64 -7.40 -14.83
N PRO A 184 8.85 -8.40 -15.28
CA PRO A 184 8.15 -8.31 -16.56
C PRO A 184 7.18 -7.12 -16.67
N TRP A 185 6.76 -6.56 -15.54
CA TRP A 185 5.80 -5.46 -15.47
C TRP A 185 6.47 -4.07 -15.55
N ARG A 186 7.79 -3.99 -15.34
CA ARG A 186 8.57 -2.75 -15.30
C ARG A 186 7.93 -1.75 -14.32
N CYS A 187 7.79 -2.17 -13.08
CA CYS A 187 7.16 -1.40 -12.01
C CYS A 187 7.96 -0.13 -11.68
N ALA A 188 7.33 0.79 -10.93
CA ALA A 188 7.88 2.12 -10.69
C ALA A 188 9.27 2.10 -10.01
N ARG A 189 9.52 1.11 -9.14
CA ARG A 189 10.78 0.92 -8.42
C ARG A 189 11.51 -0.36 -8.84
N ASP A 190 11.30 -0.79 -10.08
CA ASP A 190 12.14 -1.83 -10.68
C ASP A 190 13.47 -1.23 -11.11
N LEU A 191 14.56 -1.87 -10.70
CA LEU A 191 15.93 -1.48 -11.04
C LEU A 191 16.64 -2.61 -11.78
N GLU A 192 17.61 -2.22 -12.60
CA GLU A 192 18.60 -3.19 -13.07
C GLU A 192 19.41 -3.72 -11.88
N GLU A 193 19.84 -4.98 -11.95
CA GLU A 193 20.50 -5.70 -10.84
C GLU A 193 21.65 -4.90 -10.20
N VAL A 194 22.47 -4.27 -11.04
CA VAL A 194 23.63 -3.47 -10.60
C VAL A 194 23.22 -2.22 -9.81
N ASP A 195 22.06 -1.64 -10.10
CA ASP A 195 21.57 -0.46 -9.40
C ASP A 195 20.84 -0.84 -8.11
N LEU A 196 20.12 -1.97 -8.11
CA LEU A 196 19.58 -2.55 -6.89
C LEU A 196 20.70 -2.89 -5.89
N GLN A 197 21.78 -3.51 -6.35
CA GLN A 197 22.95 -3.81 -5.51
C GLN A 197 23.52 -2.54 -4.85
N LYS A 198 23.66 -1.44 -5.61
CA LYS A 198 24.13 -0.15 -5.04
C LYS A 198 23.19 0.38 -3.95
N VAL A 199 21.88 0.22 -4.13
CA VAL A 199 20.88 0.61 -3.11
C VAL A 199 21.04 -0.24 -1.86
N LEU A 200 21.15 -1.56 -2.01
CA LEU A 200 21.33 -2.50 -0.91
C LEU A 200 22.63 -2.23 -0.14
N ASP A 201 23.76 -2.11 -0.85
CA ASP A 201 25.08 -1.87 -0.24
C ASP A 201 25.11 -0.56 0.56
N ARG A 202 24.55 0.51 -0.01
CA ARG A 202 24.48 1.81 0.65
C ARG A 202 23.67 1.72 1.94
N THR A 203 22.51 1.08 1.90
CA THR A 203 21.64 0.96 3.07
C THR A 203 22.26 0.00 4.11
N ALA A 204 22.96 -1.05 3.66
CA ALA A 204 23.61 -2.02 4.53
C ALA A 204 24.76 -1.38 5.32
N GLY A 205 25.44 -0.36 4.76
CA GLY A 205 26.43 0.44 5.48
C GLY A 205 25.87 1.25 6.67
N ARG A 206 24.54 1.34 6.82
CA ARG A 206 23.86 2.01 7.94
C ARG A 206 23.48 1.07 9.08
N ILE A 207 23.67 -0.24 8.89
CA ILE A 207 23.38 -1.27 9.89
C ILE A 207 24.36 -1.14 11.07
N GLY A 208 23.83 -1.17 12.29
CA GLY A 208 24.64 -1.11 13.51
C GLY A 208 25.15 -2.49 13.96
N ASP A 209 24.24 -3.44 14.21
CA ASP A 209 24.59 -4.83 14.58
C ASP A 209 23.81 -5.80 13.71
N PRO A 210 24.44 -6.39 12.68
CA PRO A 210 23.79 -7.34 11.77
C PRO A 210 23.07 -8.51 12.46
N ARG A 211 23.49 -8.88 13.68
CA ARG A 211 22.84 -9.96 14.45
C ARG A 211 21.51 -9.55 15.08
N LYS A 212 21.20 -8.25 15.07
CA LYS A 212 19.97 -7.63 15.57
C LYS A 212 19.21 -6.89 14.47
N THR A 213 19.53 -7.16 13.21
CA THR A 213 18.87 -6.53 12.07
C THR A 213 17.85 -7.47 11.46
N ILE A 214 16.65 -6.94 11.20
CA ILE A 214 15.62 -7.58 10.38
C ILE A 214 15.67 -6.92 9.01
N LEU A 215 15.77 -7.73 7.95
CA LEU A 215 15.80 -7.25 6.57
C LEU A 215 14.38 -7.30 5.99
N ASP A 216 13.76 -6.14 5.81
CA ASP A 216 12.50 -5.98 5.07
C ASP A 216 12.83 -5.58 3.62
N ILE A 217 13.06 -6.59 2.79
CA ILE A 217 13.41 -6.45 1.37
C ILE A 217 12.25 -6.98 0.55
N HIS A 218 11.71 -6.13 -0.32
CA HIS A 218 10.55 -6.46 -1.13
C HIS A 218 10.85 -7.56 -2.15
N ALA A 219 12.00 -7.49 -2.84
CA ALA A 219 12.46 -8.59 -3.68
C ALA A 219 12.90 -9.79 -2.83
N PRO A 220 12.25 -10.96 -2.97
CA PRO A 220 12.63 -12.13 -2.19
C PRO A 220 14.00 -12.68 -2.64
N PRO A 221 14.78 -13.27 -1.72
CA PRO A 221 16.05 -13.90 -2.07
C PRO A 221 15.84 -15.13 -2.96
N GLN A 222 16.72 -15.29 -3.94
CA GLN A 222 16.69 -16.43 -4.85
C GLN A 222 16.89 -17.76 -4.12
N GLY A 223 16.05 -18.76 -4.42
CA GLY A 223 16.23 -20.13 -3.95
C GLY A 223 15.83 -20.38 -2.50
N THR A 224 14.93 -19.56 -1.96
CA THR A 224 14.30 -19.75 -0.64
C THR A 224 12.96 -20.47 -0.73
#